data_AF-A0A2N8KTL4-F1
#
_entry.id   AF-A0A2N8KTL4-F1
#
_cell.length_a   1.000
_cell.length_b   1.000
_cell.length_c   1.000
_cell.angle_alpha   90.00
_cell.angle_beta   90.00
_cell.angle_gamma   90.00
#
_symmetry.space_group_name_H-M   'P 1'
#
loop_
_entity.id
_entity.type
_entity.pdbx_description
1 polymer ?
#
loop_
_entity_poly.entity_id
_entity_poly.type
_entity_poly.pdbx_seq_one_letter_code
_entity_poly.pdbx_strand_id
1 'polypeptide(L)'
;MNRPFDFEGLFTLSASHGVVTSGYQPQHALHENYQSSGRHTYPDHGLVRPGEMARVEVHLISPEVYPHCLWEGRVLDVLEGSRQVGTLEITRIATEGLLVAPESYKQLWEEPAELRGRL
;
A
#
# COMPACT_ATOMS: atom_id res chain seq x y z
N MET A 1 8.07 14.77 12.14
CA MET A 1 7.28 15.56 11.18
C MET A 1 6.10 14.71 10.76
N ASN A 2 4.86 15.18 10.99
CA ASN A 2 3.65 14.49 10.51
C ASN A 2 3.53 14.72 9.00
N ARG A 3 4.15 13.84 8.20
CA ARG A 3 3.76 13.71 6.79
C ARG A 3 2.35 13.12 6.78
N PRO A 4 1.41 13.61 5.95
CA PRO A 4 0.14 12.93 5.74
C PRO A 4 0.35 11.50 5.25
N PHE A 5 -0.66 10.63 5.39
CA PHE A 5 -0.65 9.32 4.76
C PHE A 5 -0.50 9.45 3.24
N ASP A 6 0.00 8.40 2.59
CA ASP A 6 0.18 8.40 1.14
C ASP A 6 -1.10 8.04 0.40
N PHE A 7 -1.84 7.08 0.93
CA PHE A 7 -3.15 6.66 0.43
C PHE A 7 -4.01 6.07 1.56
N GLU A 8 -5.30 6.03 1.31
CA GLU A 8 -6.30 5.36 2.12
C GLU A 8 -6.94 4.22 1.30
N GLY A 9 -7.39 3.18 1.98
CA GLY A 9 -8.14 2.11 1.36
C GLY A 9 -8.99 1.29 2.33
N LEU A 10 -9.66 0.28 1.78
CA LEU A 10 -10.33 -0.77 2.51
C LEU A 10 -9.43 -2.01 2.54
N PHE A 11 -8.89 -2.30 3.73
CA PHE A 11 -8.06 -3.48 3.95
C PHE A 11 -8.92 -4.64 4.44
N THR A 12 -8.85 -5.78 3.76
CA THR A 12 -9.45 -7.04 4.17
C THR A 12 -8.36 -7.99 4.66
N LEU A 13 -8.40 -8.35 5.93
CA LEU A 13 -7.43 -9.26 6.54
C LEU A 13 -7.86 -10.72 6.31
N SER A 14 -6.91 -11.58 5.92
CA SER A 14 -7.17 -13.01 5.76
C SER A 14 -7.73 -13.63 7.05
N ALA A 15 -8.73 -14.50 6.92
CA ALA A 15 -9.33 -15.24 8.03
C ALA A 15 -8.33 -16.20 8.73
N SER A 16 -7.23 -16.56 8.06
CA SER A 16 -6.18 -17.41 8.63
C SER A 16 -5.07 -16.64 9.34
N HIS A 17 -5.19 -15.31 9.45
CA HIS A 17 -4.21 -14.45 10.13
C HIS A 17 -4.52 -14.30 11.63
N GLY A 18 -3.62 -13.66 12.38
CA GLY A 18 -3.91 -13.10 13.70
C GLY A 18 -4.41 -11.65 13.61
N VAL A 19 -4.92 -11.09 14.71
CA VAL A 19 -5.30 -9.67 14.78
C VAL A 19 -4.09 -8.77 14.44
N VAL A 20 -4.33 -7.71 13.68
CA VAL A 20 -3.32 -6.67 13.40
C VAL A 20 -3.77 -5.33 14.00
N THR A 21 -2.81 -4.51 14.45
CA THR A 21 -3.06 -3.21 15.08
C THR A 21 -2.38 -2.08 14.33
N SER A 22 -2.78 -0.83 14.57
CA SER A 22 -2.07 0.34 14.04
C SER A 22 -0.58 0.26 14.38
N GLY A 23 0.27 0.65 13.43
CA GLY A 23 1.71 0.42 13.49
C GLY A 23 2.18 -0.86 12.77
N TYR A 24 1.27 -1.71 12.33
CA TYR A 24 1.54 -2.83 11.43
C TYR A 24 2.20 -2.34 10.13
N GLN A 25 3.24 -3.04 9.66
CA GLN A 25 4.07 -2.64 8.51
C GLN A 25 4.21 -3.78 7.49
N PRO A 26 3.13 -4.19 6.81
CA PRO A 26 3.19 -5.18 5.76
C PRO A 26 3.79 -4.60 4.47
N GLN A 27 4.04 -5.50 3.54
CA GLN A 27 4.44 -5.19 2.18
C GLN A 27 3.21 -5.06 1.28
N HIS A 28 3.25 -4.14 0.31
CA HIS A 28 2.21 -3.92 -0.68
C HIS A 28 2.79 -4.22 -2.06
N ALA A 29 2.12 -5.09 -2.83
CA ALA A 29 2.50 -5.39 -4.21
C ALA A 29 2.14 -4.22 -5.15
N LEU A 30 3.05 -3.25 -5.29
CA LEU A 30 2.84 -2.06 -6.14
C LEU A 30 3.08 -2.38 -7.62
N HIS A 31 4.01 -3.28 -7.91
CA HIS A 31 4.34 -3.82 -9.23
C HIS A 31 4.59 -5.32 -9.10
N GLU A 32 4.53 -6.08 -10.21
CA GLU A 32 4.72 -7.54 -10.12
C GLU A 32 6.10 -7.95 -9.61
N ASN A 33 7.11 -7.14 -9.94
CA ASN A 33 8.50 -7.35 -9.55
C ASN A 33 8.92 -6.51 -8.33
N TYR A 34 8.00 -5.77 -7.69
CA TYR A 34 8.36 -4.85 -6.61
C TYR A 34 7.28 -4.68 -5.53
N GLN A 35 7.72 -4.78 -4.27
CA GLN A 35 6.90 -4.58 -3.10
C GLN A 35 7.44 -3.42 -2.25
N SER A 36 6.54 -2.66 -1.62
CA SER A 36 6.94 -1.59 -0.69
C SER A 36 6.29 -1.77 0.67
N SER A 37 7.08 -1.63 1.73
CA SER A 37 6.56 -1.64 3.10
C SER A 37 5.80 -0.34 3.37
N GLY A 38 4.64 -0.46 4.00
CA GLY A 38 3.82 0.68 4.40
C GLY A 38 3.26 0.50 5.79
N ARG A 39 3.34 1.54 6.63
CA ARG A 39 2.75 1.53 7.97
C ARG A 39 1.26 1.79 7.91
N HIS A 40 0.47 0.87 8.44
CA HIS A 40 -0.97 0.98 8.58
C HIS A 40 -1.35 1.78 9.83
N THR A 41 -2.33 2.66 9.68
CA THR A 41 -3.10 3.26 10.76
C THR A 41 -4.58 2.91 10.52
N TYR A 42 -5.24 2.34 11.53
CA TYR A 42 -6.67 2.03 11.49
C TYR A 42 -7.43 3.08 12.31
N PRO A 43 -7.90 4.17 11.70
CA PRO A 43 -8.45 5.33 12.41
C PRO A 43 -9.74 5.05 13.19
N ASP A 44 -10.54 4.06 12.79
CA ASP A 44 -11.86 3.83 13.39
C ASP A 44 -11.78 3.00 14.68
N HIS A 45 -10.95 1.95 14.70
CA HIS A 45 -10.86 0.99 15.83
C HIS A 45 -9.44 0.61 16.26
N GLY A 46 -8.40 1.10 15.56
CA GLY A 46 -7.00 0.81 15.89
C GLY A 46 -6.53 -0.61 15.61
N LEU A 47 -7.42 -1.50 15.15
CA LEU A 47 -7.12 -2.90 14.86
C LEU A 47 -8.06 -3.49 13.80
N VAL A 48 -7.69 -4.65 13.27
CA VAL A 48 -8.50 -5.47 12.35
C VAL A 48 -8.39 -6.94 12.77
N ARG A 49 -9.53 -7.63 12.94
CA ARG A 49 -9.54 -9.07 13.25
C ARG A 49 -9.53 -9.92 11.98
N PRO A 50 -9.16 -11.20 12.08
CA PRO A 50 -9.12 -12.09 10.92
C PRO A 50 -10.48 -12.18 10.21
N GLY A 51 -10.48 -12.00 8.90
CA GLY A 51 -11.68 -12.00 8.06
C GLY A 51 -12.47 -10.68 8.08
N GLU A 52 -12.06 -9.70 8.89
CA GLU A 52 -12.69 -8.37 8.89
C GLU A 52 -12.10 -7.46 7.80
N MET A 53 -12.90 -6.47 7.45
CA MET A 53 -12.51 -5.34 6.60
C MET A 53 -12.49 -4.07 7.44
N ALA A 54 -11.50 -3.21 7.23
CA ALA A 54 -11.40 -1.92 7.88
C ALA A 54 -10.81 -0.85 6.96
N ARG A 55 -11.20 0.41 7.20
CA ARG A 55 -10.52 1.56 6.61
C ARG A 55 -9.09 1.65 7.15
N VAL A 56 -8.13 1.89 6.27
CA VAL A 56 -6.73 2.00 6.61
C VAL A 56 -6.10 3.20 5.92
N GLU A 57 -5.28 3.94 6.66
CA GLU A 57 -4.36 4.93 6.12
C GLU A 57 -2.95 4.32 6.05
N VAL A 58 -2.31 4.39 4.89
CA VAL A 58 -0.99 3.78 4.66
C VAL A 58 0.08 4.86 4.46
N HIS A 59 1.19 4.71 5.16
CA HIS A 59 2.41 5.52 4.96
C HIS A 59 3.51 4.63 4.41
N LEU A 60 3.86 4.79 3.14
CA LEU A 60 4.96 4.06 2.51
C LEU A 60 6.30 4.54 3.04
N ILE A 61 7.30 3.65 3.06
CA ILE A 61 8.65 3.99 3.51
C ILE A 61 9.36 4.97 2.55
N SER A 62 9.19 4.77 1.24
CA SER A 62 9.83 5.56 0.18
C SER A 62 8.91 5.67 -1.05
N PRO A 63 7.76 6.35 -0.95
CA PRO A 63 6.76 6.45 -2.03
C PRO A 63 7.33 7.02 -3.33
N GLU A 64 8.33 7.90 -3.25
CA GLU A 64 9.01 8.49 -4.41
C GLU A 64 9.77 7.47 -5.27
N VAL A 65 10.04 6.27 -4.75
CA VAL A 65 10.65 5.17 -5.52
C VAL A 65 9.64 4.51 -6.46
N TYR A 66 8.34 4.65 -6.19
CA TYR A 66 7.25 3.99 -6.93
C TYR A 66 6.28 5.01 -7.52
N PRO A 67 6.73 5.94 -8.37
CA PRO A 67 5.85 6.93 -8.94
C PRO A 67 4.80 6.27 -9.83
N HIS A 68 3.63 6.91 -9.94
CA HIS A 68 2.59 6.55 -10.91
C HIS A 68 2.14 5.08 -10.82
N CYS A 69 1.86 4.60 -9.62
CA CYS A 69 1.41 3.21 -9.42
C CYS A 69 -0.04 3.08 -8.92
N LEU A 70 -0.68 4.12 -8.36
CA LEU A 70 -1.99 3.99 -7.71
C LEU A 70 -3.09 4.74 -8.47
N TRP A 71 -4.30 4.17 -8.42
CA TRP A 71 -5.57 4.80 -8.80
C TRP A 71 -6.68 4.31 -7.85
N GLU A 72 -7.76 5.06 -7.72
CA GLU A 72 -8.92 4.66 -6.91
C GLU A 72 -9.61 3.42 -7.51
N GLY A 73 -9.95 2.44 -6.67
CA GLY A 73 -10.47 1.13 -7.07
C GLY A 73 -9.38 0.10 -7.43
N ARG A 74 -8.09 0.48 -7.43
CA ARG A 74 -6.99 -0.50 -7.54
C ARG A 74 -7.01 -1.42 -6.32
N VAL A 75 -6.86 -2.73 -6.53
CA VAL A 75 -6.67 -3.70 -5.44
C VAL A 75 -5.20 -4.12 -5.39
N LEU A 76 -4.60 -4.02 -4.22
CA LEU A 76 -3.23 -4.45 -3.93
C LEU A 76 -3.24 -5.72 -3.09
N ASP A 77 -2.31 -6.62 -3.36
CA ASP A 77 -1.98 -7.69 -2.42
C ASP A 77 -1.16 -7.12 -1.26
N VAL A 78 -1.56 -7.50 -0.05
CA VAL A 78 -0.86 -7.17 1.19
C VAL A 78 -0.15 -8.44 1.68
N LEU A 79 1.15 -8.32 1.96
CA LEU A 79 2.06 -9.45 2.12
C LEU A 79 2.90 -9.35 3.40
N GLU A 80 3.26 -10.52 3.94
CA GLU A 80 4.35 -10.70 4.89
C GLU A 80 5.39 -11.65 4.29
N GLY A 81 6.47 -11.09 3.74
CA GLY A 81 7.40 -11.84 2.90
C GLY A 81 6.71 -12.32 1.63
N SER A 82 6.74 -13.62 1.37
CA SER A 82 6.06 -14.24 0.22
C SER A 82 4.60 -14.59 0.47
N ARG A 83 4.10 -14.42 1.70
CA ARG A 83 2.76 -14.85 2.11
C ARG A 83 1.78 -13.70 1.97
N GLN A 84 0.75 -13.89 1.16
CA GLN A 84 -0.39 -12.96 1.12
C GLN A 84 -1.20 -13.07 2.42
N VAL A 85 -1.42 -11.92 3.06
CA VAL A 85 -2.14 -11.80 4.35
C VAL A 85 -3.43 -11.02 4.23
N GLY A 86 -3.67 -10.36 3.09
CA GLY A 86 -4.91 -9.65 2.82
C GLY A 86 -4.88 -8.95 1.47
N THR A 87 -5.90 -8.15 1.23
CA THR A 87 -6.03 -7.28 0.06
C THR A 87 -6.39 -5.87 0.51
N LEU A 88 -5.98 -4.86 -0.26
CA LEU A 88 -6.27 -3.47 0.01
C LEU A 88 -6.83 -2.81 -1.24
N GLU A 89 -8.08 -2.36 -1.20
CA GLU A 89 -8.70 -1.58 -2.26
C GLU A 89 -8.48 -0.08 -2.00
N ILE A 90 -7.88 0.63 -2.95
CA ILE A 90 -7.56 2.05 -2.82
C ILE A 90 -8.83 2.90 -2.91
N THR A 91 -9.11 3.72 -1.90
CA THR A 91 -10.28 4.62 -1.87
C THR A 91 -9.91 6.08 -2.04
N ARG A 92 -8.67 6.46 -1.72
CA ARG A 92 -8.17 7.83 -1.87
C ARG A 92 -6.65 7.85 -1.92
N ILE A 93 -6.08 8.73 -2.74
CA ILE A 93 -4.63 8.92 -2.83
C ILE A 93 -4.31 10.36 -2.41
N ALA A 94 -3.40 10.52 -1.45
CA ALA A 94 -3.02 11.82 -0.90
C ALA A 94 -1.65 12.29 -1.42
N THR A 95 -0.76 11.36 -1.80
CA THR A 95 0.52 11.68 -2.42
C THR A 95 0.39 11.70 -3.94
N GLU A 96 0.43 12.90 -4.53
CA GLU A 96 0.22 13.14 -5.97
C GLU A 96 1.16 12.31 -6.85
N GLY A 97 2.43 12.16 -6.47
CA GLY A 97 3.40 11.38 -7.24
C GLY A 97 3.06 9.89 -7.39
N LEU A 98 2.13 9.35 -6.60
CA LEU A 98 1.67 7.97 -6.74
C LEU A 98 0.55 7.83 -7.78
N LEU A 99 -0.13 8.91 -8.17
CA LEU A 99 -1.29 8.87 -9.06
C LEU A 99 -0.91 8.46 -10.49
N VAL A 100 -1.73 7.59 -11.08
CA VAL A 100 -1.67 7.21 -12.49
C VAL A 100 -3.07 6.88 -13.02
N ALA A 101 -3.30 7.08 -14.31
CA ALA A 101 -4.48 6.52 -14.96
C ALA A 101 -4.29 4.99 -15.16
N PRO A 102 -5.31 4.14 -14.95
CA PRO A 102 -5.17 2.68 -15.08
C PRO A 102 -4.52 2.23 -16.40
N GLU A 103 -4.87 2.89 -17.52
CA GLU A 103 -4.34 2.64 -18.85
C GLU A 103 -2.88 3.04 -19.06
N SER A 104 -2.35 3.88 -18.16
CA SER A 104 -0.96 4.38 -18.18
C SER A 104 -0.07 3.68 -17.16
N TYR A 105 -0.63 2.76 -16.36
CA TYR A 105 0.12 2.00 -15.37
C TYR A 105 1.10 1.03 -16.03
N LYS A 106 2.33 1.00 -15.49
CA LYS A 106 3.35 0.01 -15.87
C LYS A 106 3.38 -1.15 -14.87
N GLN A 107 3.09 -2.34 -15.37
CA GLN A 107 3.03 -3.58 -14.58
C GLN A 107 4.36 -3.93 -13.89
N LEU A 108 5.47 -3.69 -14.59
CA LEU A 108 6.81 -3.86 -14.04
C LEU A 108 7.35 -2.51 -13.57
N TRP A 109 7.93 -2.52 -12.37
CA TRP A 109 8.71 -1.41 -11.88
C TRP A 109 9.99 -1.28 -12.69
N GLU A 110 10.24 -0.07 -13.15
CA GLU A 110 11.46 0.37 -13.82
C GLU A 110 12.04 1.52 -13.00
N GLU A 111 13.36 1.53 -12.82
CA GLU A 111 14.02 2.60 -12.05
C GLU A 111 13.70 3.97 -12.68
N PRO A 112 13.05 4.89 -11.93
CA PRO A 112 12.74 6.23 -12.41
C PRO A 112 14.02 6.97 -12.82
N ALA A 113 13.94 7.78 -13.87
CA ALA A 113 15.10 8.51 -14.39
C ALA A 113 15.74 9.42 -13.32
N GLU A 114 14.92 9.93 -12.41
CA GLU A 114 15.26 10.82 -11.30
C GLU A 114 16.05 10.12 -10.18
N LEU A 115 15.97 8.78 -10.12
CA LEU A 115 16.65 7.95 -9.12
C LEU A 115 17.91 7.27 -9.66
N ARG A 116 18.15 7.32 -10.98
CA ARG A 116 19.31 6.68 -11.61
C ARG A 116 20.63 7.10 -10.96
N GLY A 117 21.34 6.10 -10.45
CA GLY A 117 22.65 6.26 -9.80
C GLY A 117 22.59 6.75 -8.35
N ARG A 118 21.42 6.69 -7.70
CA ARG A 118 21.21 7.09 -6.30
C ARG A 118 20.79 5.94 -5.39
N LEU A 119 20.54 4.75 -5.96
CA LEU A 119 20.21 3.50 -5.27
C LEU A 119 21.39 2.52 -5.32
#